data_AF-R5FTR0-F1
#
_entry.id   AF-R5FTR0-F1
#
_cell.length_a   1.000
_cell.length_b   1.000
_cell.length_c   1.000
_cell.angle_alpha   90.00
_cell.angle_beta   90.00
_cell.angle_gamma   90.00
#
_symmetry.space_group_name_H-M   'P 1'
#
loop_
_entity.id
_entity.type
_entity.pdbx_description
1 polymer ?
#
loop_
_entity_poly.entity_id
_entity_poly.type
_entity_poly.pdbx_seq_one_letter_code
_entity_poly.pdbx_strand_id
1 'polypeptide(L)'
;MAVYDDKTSGIIKAGDRDNCFIISNVKSRTEAVFKASYIVASSMRVSGKITALFDLIVLGDVEADDIEVKGKFICMGDCTVENSIIVQDKMFVKQVKAKNIEVHDQITAQEIDVDVIKADGNIIVGQTLATEELAFSEQNILCGETAYGAGQISANSIITVEELDMDDGEDAVVEPNKIVFEGKKSERNFDYGKKYIDKNDYEAYFTDLWAECDDVMQYNIVRWRRALSEVEKIVKGKELECFDLGLLLTLTEINFSSYFKGWDTISQWWNRLFKHFDSIANGEGLGVEKKISMADFTINQRVRHDKYGTGKVTGTRKASGETMADIMFDGGKTISFKLDIAIKFFSLEKESKYTPEELKEKLFIAPIEYGEWLAFLSIMEMYDHMYSPNLNKILNDLLYSKIGLKTKFIEERIKDNGWNE
;
A
#
# COMPACT_ATOMS: atom_id res chain seq x y z
N MET A 1 -15.79 -8.42 -44.17
CA MET A 1 -14.44 -8.52 -43.62
C MET A 1 -13.51 -7.49 -44.25
N ALA A 2 -12.84 -6.68 -43.42
CA ALA A 2 -11.68 -5.88 -43.82
C ALA A 2 -10.48 -6.27 -42.96
N VAL A 3 -9.29 -6.30 -43.58
CA VAL A 3 -8.03 -6.62 -42.92
C VAL A 3 -7.16 -5.36 -42.93
N TYR A 4 -6.62 -5.02 -41.76
CA TYR A 4 -5.77 -3.87 -41.50
C TYR A 4 -4.36 -4.35 -41.17
N ASP A 5 -3.42 -4.09 -42.07
CA ASP A 5 -1.98 -4.31 -41.91
C ASP A 5 -1.15 -3.06 -42.26
N ASP A 6 0.18 -3.20 -42.21
CA ASP A 6 1.18 -2.16 -42.52
C ASP A 6 1.11 -1.60 -43.95
N LYS A 7 0.30 -2.20 -44.83
CA LYS A 7 0.08 -1.78 -46.21
C LYS A 7 -1.29 -1.14 -46.42
N THR A 8 -2.09 -1.01 -45.37
CA THR A 8 -3.42 -0.41 -45.44
C THR A 8 -3.34 1.05 -45.86
N SER A 9 -4.12 1.44 -46.86
CA SER A 9 -4.14 2.83 -47.36
C SER A 9 -4.68 3.80 -46.30
N GLY A 10 -3.97 4.91 -46.09
CA GLY A 10 -4.37 5.98 -45.17
C GLY A 10 -3.95 5.77 -43.71
N ILE A 11 -3.11 4.77 -43.43
CA ILE A 11 -2.53 4.60 -42.08
C ILE A 11 -1.36 5.55 -41.86
N ILE A 12 -1.21 6.01 -40.61
CA ILE A 12 -0.08 6.82 -40.16
C ILE A 12 0.73 5.95 -39.19
N LYS A 13 2.03 5.81 -39.40
CA LYS A 13 2.90 5.11 -38.45
C LYS A 13 3.11 5.98 -37.21
N ALA A 14 2.77 5.47 -36.03
CA ALA A 14 2.96 6.16 -34.76
C ALA A 14 4.37 5.88 -34.21
N GLY A 15 5.32 6.77 -34.51
CA GLY A 15 6.68 6.70 -34.00
C GLY A 15 7.60 5.69 -34.69
N ASP A 16 8.87 5.66 -34.24
CA ASP A 16 9.94 4.87 -34.87
C ASP A 16 10.14 3.48 -34.27
N ARG A 17 9.61 3.23 -33.05
CA ARG A 17 9.99 2.05 -32.23
C ARG A 17 8.90 0.99 -32.06
N ASP A 18 7.62 1.34 -32.21
CA ASP A 18 6.52 0.40 -32.06
C ASP A 18 5.75 0.28 -33.38
N ASN A 19 5.41 -0.95 -33.78
CA ASN A 19 4.57 -1.23 -34.96
C ASN A 19 3.11 -0.85 -34.68
N CYS A 20 2.90 0.39 -34.24
CA CYS A 20 1.61 0.98 -33.96
C CYS A 20 1.17 1.86 -35.13
N PHE A 21 -0.03 1.64 -35.63
CA PHE A 21 -0.58 2.35 -36.78
C PHE A 21 -1.85 3.10 -36.39
N ILE A 22 -1.96 4.34 -36.86
CA ILE A 22 -3.16 5.16 -36.65
C ILE A 22 -4.01 5.10 -37.92
N ILE A 23 -5.30 4.84 -37.76
CA ILE A 23 -6.27 4.96 -38.83
C ILE A 23 -7.42 5.88 -38.43
N SER A 24 -7.88 6.70 -39.37
CA SER A 24 -8.94 7.67 -39.09
C SER A 24 -10.32 7.05 -38.96
N ASN A 25 -10.60 5.95 -39.69
CA ASN A 25 -11.89 5.26 -39.63
C ASN A 25 -11.79 3.82 -40.13
N VAL A 26 -12.62 2.94 -39.55
CA VAL A 26 -12.81 1.55 -39.97
C VAL A 26 -13.95 1.49 -40.98
N LYS A 27 -13.65 1.04 -42.20
CA LYS A 27 -14.60 0.98 -43.31
C LYS A 27 -15.45 -0.30 -43.31
N SER A 28 -15.04 -1.31 -42.55
CA SER A 28 -15.78 -2.57 -42.51
C SER A 28 -17.07 -2.41 -41.74
N ARG A 29 -18.15 -3.00 -42.25
CA ARG A 29 -19.42 -3.10 -41.54
C ARG A 29 -19.67 -4.49 -40.96
N THR A 30 -18.95 -5.51 -41.39
CA THR A 30 -19.25 -6.90 -40.99
C THR A 30 -18.17 -7.54 -40.12
N GLU A 31 -16.89 -7.38 -40.45
CA GLU A 31 -15.80 -7.93 -39.64
C GLU A 31 -14.54 -7.10 -39.84
N ALA A 32 -13.75 -6.85 -38.79
CA ALA A 32 -12.51 -6.10 -38.86
C ALA A 32 -11.36 -6.89 -38.22
N VAL A 33 -10.26 -7.10 -38.96
CA VAL A 33 -9.08 -7.82 -38.46
C VAL A 33 -7.86 -6.92 -38.51
N PHE A 34 -7.23 -6.66 -37.37
CA PHE A 34 -6.02 -5.86 -37.21
C PHE A 34 -4.80 -6.78 -36.99
N LYS A 35 -3.82 -6.72 -37.88
CA LYS A 35 -2.63 -7.59 -37.88
C LYS A 35 -1.41 -7.00 -37.16
N ALA A 36 -1.54 -5.82 -36.60
CA ALA A 36 -0.52 -5.09 -35.84
C ALA A 36 -1.21 -4.32 -34.70
N SER A 37 -0.47 -3.52 -33.93
CA SER A 37 -1.10 -2.62 -32.96
C SER A 37 -1.74 -1.43 -33.69
N TYR A 38 -2.96 -1.06 -33.31
CA TYR A 38 -3.70 0.04 -33.95
C TYR A 38 -4.28 1.04 -32.97
N ILE A 39 -4.27 2.31 -33.39
CA ILE A 39 -5.08 3.39 -32.84
C ILE A 39 -6.14 3.77 -33.88
N VAL A 40 -7.42 3.55 -33.56
CA VAL A 40 -8.55 4.00 -34.36
C VAL A 40 -9.00 5.34 -33.81
N ALA A 41 -8.86 6.40 -34.60
CA ALA A 41 -9.10 7.76 -34.14
C ALA A 41 -10.60 8.14 -34.05
N SER A 42 -11.49 7.33 -34.62
CA SER A 42 -12.94 7.53 -34.60
C SER A 42 -13.66 6.41 -33.85
N SER A 43 -14.97 6.58 -33.63
CA SER A 43 -15.84 5.47 -33.26
C SER A 43 -15.83 4.38 -34.34
N MET A 44 -16.08 3.15 -33.93
CA MET A 44 -16.06 1.95 -34.75
C MET A 44 -17.37 1.20 -34.58
N ARG A 45 -18.08 0.94 -35.69
CA ARG A 45 -19.33 0.18 -35.70
C ARG A 45 -19.21 -0.97 -36.68
N VAL A 46 -19.17 -2.20 -36.18
CA VAL A 46 -18.99 -3.42 -36.95
C VAL A 46 -20.09 -4.39 -36.51
N SER A 47 -21.04 -4.76 -37.37
CA SER A 47 -22.12 -5.69 -37.02
C SER A 47 -21.65 -7.16 -37.00
N GLY A 48 -20.49 -7.41 -36.43
CA GLY A 48 -19.84 -8.71 -36.39
C GLY A 48 -18.53 -8.63 -35.63
N LYS A 49 -17.60 -9.55 -35.92
CA LYS A 49 -16.41 -9.72 -35.09
C LYS A 49 -15.30 -8.71 -35.39
N ILE A 50 -14.72 -8.18 -34.33
CA ILE A 50 -13.47 -7.40 -34.34
C ILE A 50 -12.36 -8.29 -33.78
N THR A 51 -11.25 -8.40 -34.51
CA THR A 51 -10.10 -9.20 -34.09
C THR A 51 -8.83 -8.37 -34.18
N ALA A 52 -8.06 -8.27 -33.11
CA ALA A 52 -6.74 -7.65 -33.11
C ALA A 52 -5.68 -8.62 -32.62
N LEU A 53 -4.63 -8.82 -33.42
CA LEU A 53 -3.52 -9.73 -33.09
C LEU A 53 -2.52 -9.12 -32.09
N PHE A 54 -2.67 -7.83 -31.76
CA PHE A 54 -1.85 -7.07 -30.82
C PHE A 54 -2.76 -6.03 -30.12
N ASP A 55 -2.22 -4.87 -29.73
CA ASP A 55 -2.99 -3.84 -29.03
C ASP A 55 -3.99 -3.14 -29.95
N LEU A 56 -5.19 -2.88 -29.42
CA LEU A 56 -6.22 -2.09 -30.09
C LEU A 56 -6.66 -0.94 -29.19
N ILE A 57 -6.42 0.27 -29.64
CA ILE A 57 -6.82 1.50 -28.97
C ILE A 57 -7.88 2.18 -29.85
N VAL A 58 -9.02 2.52 -29.29
CA VAL A 58 -10.12 3.23 -29.98
C VAL A 58 -10.42 4.49 -29.19
N LEU A 59 -10.31 5.64 -29.86
CA LEU A 59 -10.51 6.95 -29.23
C LEU A 59 -12.00 7.34 -29.12
N GLY A 60 -12.87 6.67 -29.88
CA GLY A 60 -14.32 6.86 -29.83
C GLY A 60 -15.05 5.63 -29.29
N ASP A 61 -16.33 5.54 -29.62
CA ASP A 61 -17.22 4.45 -29.21
C ASP A 61 -16.98 3.18 -30.03
N VAL A 62 -17.33 2.03 -29.46
CA VAL A 62 -17.24 0.74 -30.13
C VAL A 62 -18.60 0.04 -30.08
N GLU A 63 -19.12 -0.34 -31.25
CA GLU A 63 -20.28 -1.24 -31.38
C GLU A 63 -19.84 -2.48 -32.18
N ALA A 64 -19.99 -3.67 -31.58
CA ALA A 64 -19.60 -4.95 -32.18
C ALA A 64 -20.52 -6.12 -31.78
N ASP A 65 -20.47 -7.24 -32.51
CA ASP A 65 -21.10 -8.47 -32.03
C ASP A 65 -20.13 -9.20 -31.08
N ASP A 66 -18.84 -9.25 -31.45
CA ASP A 66 -17.77 -9.89 -30.71
C ASP A 66 -16.45 -9.11 -30.85
N ILE A 67 -15.62 -9.13 -29.82
CA ILE A 67 -14.28 -8.54 -29.81
C ILE A 67 -13.28 -9.58 -29.30
N GLU A 68 -12.20 -9.80 -30.05
CA GLU A 68 -11.06 -10.61 -29.61
C GLU A 68 -9.75 -9.84 -29.81
N VAL A 69 -9.02 -9.57 -28.72
CA VAL A 69 -7.77 -8.81 -28.73
C VAL A 69 -6.67 -9.61 -28.04
N LYS A 70 -5.56 -9.88 -28.76
CA LYS A 70 -4.40 -10.63 -28.21
C LYS A 70 -3.44 -9.77 -27.41
N GLY A 71 -3.51 -8.45 -27.55
CA GLY A 71 -2.79 -7.49 -26.70
C GLY A 71 -3.75 -6.76 -25.78
N LYS A 72 -3.48 -5.47 -25.55
CA LYS A 72 -4.33 -4.58 -24.74
C LYS A 72 -5.49 -4.04 -25.54
N PHE A 73 -6.65 -3.93 -24.89
CA PHE A 73 -7.81 -3.25 -25.47
C PHE A 73 -8.08 -1.95 -24.69
N ILE A 74 -8.06 -0.82 -25.39
CA ILE A 74 -8.36 0.49 -24.81
C ILE A 74 -9.50 1.13 -25.60
N CYS A 75 -10.63 1.42 -24.95
CA CYS A 75 -11.75 2.16 -25.53
C CYS A 75 -12.01 3.42 -24.70
N MET A 76 -11.80 4.59 -25.30
CA MET A 76 -12.03 5.87 -24.60
C MET A 76 -13.49 6.32 -24.63
N GLY A 77 -14.29 5.83 -25.59
CA GLY A 77 -15.73 6.02 -25.65
C GLY A 77 -16.52 4.88 -25.02
N ASP A 78 -17.81 4.82 -25.33
CA ASP A 78 -18.71 3.79 -24.81
C ASP A 78 -18.59 2.51 -25.67
N CYS A 79 -18.53 1.35 -25.02
CA CYS A 79 -18.30 0.07 -25.67
C CYS A 79 -19.52 -0.84 -25.52
N THR A 80 -20.29 -1.05 -26.59
CA THR A 80 -21.43 -1.96 -26.61
C THR A 80 -21.12 -3.17 -27.49
N VAL A 81 -21.13 -4.36 -26.90
CA VAL A 81 -20.83 -5.62 -27.60
C VAL A 81 -21.95 -6.62 -27.38
N GLU A 82 -22.55 -7.16 -28.44
CA GLU A 82 -23.75 -7.99 -28.29
C GLU A 82 -23.50 -9.32 -27.56
N ASN A 83 -22.31 -9.92 -27.73
CA ASN A 83 -21.99 -11.25 -27.21
C ASN A 83 -20.75 -11.22 -26.30
N SER A 84 -19.54 -11.26 -26.87
CA SER A 84 -18.34 -11.52 -26.08
C SER A 84 -17.18 -10.56 -26.35
N ILE A 85 -16.45 -10.20 -25.30
CA ILE A 85 -15.17 -9.49 -25.34
C ILE A 85 -14.11 -10.40 -24.72
N ILE A 86 -13.08 -10.76 -25.48
CA ILE A 86 -11.95 -11.56 -24.99
C ILE A 86 -10.66 -10.78 -25.20
N VAL A 87 -9.92 -10.52 -24.13
CA VAL A 87 -8.65 -9.76 -24.13
C VAL A 87 -7.57 -10.55 -23.41
N GLN A 88 -6.42 -10.80 -24.06
CA GLN A 88 -5.33 -11.59 -23.45
C GLN A 88 -4.38 -10.80 -22.54
N ASP A 89 -4.49 -9.48 -22.52
CA ASP A 89 -3.72 -8.58 -21.65
C ASP A 89 -4.75 -7.64 -20.96
N LYS A 90 -4.41 -6.38 -20.68
CA LYS A 90 -5.30 -5.44 -19.99
C LYS A 90 -6.42 -4.88 -20.86
N MET A 91 -7.56 -4.63 -20.21
CA MET A 91 -8.69 -3.92 -20.77
C MET A 91 -8.91 -2.60 -20.02
N PHE A 92 -8.93 -1.49 -20.75
CA PHE A 92 -9.32 -0.17 -20.23
C PHE A 92 -10.48 0.38 -21.06
N VAL A 93 -11.62 0.58 -20.44
CA VAL A 93 -12.82 1.09 -21.12
C VAL A 93 -13.44 2.20 -20.30
N LYS A 94 -14.14 3.15 -20.93
CA LYS A 94 -14.90 4.13 -20.16
C LYS A 94 -16.16 3.48 -19.57
N GLN A 95 -17.06 3.04 -20.45
CA GLN A 95 -18.26 2.29 -20.09
C GLN A 95 -18.34 1.07 -21.00
N VAL A 96 -18.78 -0.07 -20.47
CA VAL A 96 -18.94 -1.29 -21.28
C VAL A 96 -20.26 -1.98 -20.99
N LYS A 97 -20.96 -2.36 -22.05
CA LYS A 97 -22.12 -3.25 -22.02
C LYS A 97 -21.84 -4.47 -22.89
N ALA A 98 -21.85 -5.67 -22.32
CA ALA A 98 -21.66 -6.91 -23.06
C ALA A 98 -22.34 -8.09 -22.38
N LYS A 99 -22.55 -9.24 -23.03
CA LYS A 99 -22.99 -10.43 -22.28
C LYS A 99 -21.84 -11.07 -21.53
N ASN A 100 -20.70 -11.24 -22.20
CA ASN A 100 -19.54 -11.92 -21.65
C ASN A 100 -18.27 -11.10 -21.83
N ILE A 101 -17.48 -10.97 -20.77
CA ILE A 101 -16.15 -10.35 -20.79
C ILE A 101 -15.15 -11.31 -20.15
N GLU A 102 -14.06 -11.63 -20.85
CA GLU A 102 -12.95 -12.44 -20.33
C GLU A 102 -11.62 -11.73 -20.60
N VAL A 103 -10.87 -11.45 -19.53
CA VAL A 103 -9.61 -10.71 -19.59
C VAL A 103 -8.52 -11.44 -18.81
N HIS A 104 -7.40 -11.79 -19.46
CA HIS A 104 -6.31 -12.57 -18.83
C HIS A 104 -5.30 -11.72 -18.03
N ASP A 105 -5.73 -10.52 -17.61
CA ASP A 105 -5.02 -9.63 -16.69
C ASP A 105 -6.05 -8.69 -16.03
N GLN A 106 -5.81 -7.38 -15.99
CA GLN A 106 -6.63 -6.39 -15.30
C GLN A 106 -7.72 -5.77 -16.19
N ILE A 107 -8.89 -5.55 -15.61
CA ILE A 107 -9.98 -4.74 -16.17
C ILE A 107 -10.05 -3.40 -15.45
N THR A 108 -10.19 -2.31 -16.19
CA THR A 108 -10.44 -0.98 -15.63
C THR A 108 -11.54 -0.27 -16.40
N ALA A 109 -12.59 0.12 -15.69
CA ALA A 109 -13.77 0.78 -16.25
C ALA A 109 -14.29 1.91 -15.36
N GLN A 110 -15.15 2.80 -15.87
CA GLN A 110 -16.01 3.63 -15.02
C GLN A 110 -17.31 2.88 -14.68
N GLU A 111 -17.96 2.29 -15.69
CA GLU A 111 -19.18 1.49 -15.51
C GLU A 111 -19.11 0.19 -16.33
N ILE A 112 -19.63 -0.89 -15.75
CA ILE A 112 -19.71 -2.21 -16.39
C ILE A 112 -21.15 -2.71 -16.25
N ASP A 113 -21.75 -3.12 -17.36
CA ASP A 113 -23.05 -3.80 -17.44
C ASP A 113 -22.87 -5.11 -18.21
N VAL A 114 -22.95 -6.24 -17.50
CA VAL A 114 -22.55 -7.54 -18.05
C VAL A 114 -23.33 -8.72 -17.49
N ASP A 115 -23.57 -9.77 -18.28
CA ASP A 115 -24.07 -11.02 -17.69
C ASP A 115 -22.95 -11.70 -16.89
N VAL A 116 -21.82 -11.98 -17.56
CA VAL A 116 -20.63 -12.63 -17.00
C VAL A 116 -19.35 -11.84 -17.29
N ILE A 117 -18.57 -11.54 -16.26
CA ILE A 117 -17.22 -10.95 -16.37
C ILE A 117 -16.19 -11.79 -15.61
N LYS A 118 -15.05 -12.06 -16.24
CA LYS A 118 -13.93 -12.82 -15.68
C LYS A 118 -12.61 -12.10 -15.90
N ALA A 119 -11.80 -11.99 -14.85
CA ALA A 119 -10.47 -11.44 -14.92
C ALA A 119 -9.44 -12.26 -14.11
N ASP A 120 -8.27 -12.52 -14.69
CA ASP A 120 -7.15 -13.14 -13.96
C ASP A 120 -6.48 -12.12 -12.99
N GLY A 121 -6.60 -10.83 -13.31
CA GLY A 121 -6.16 -9.72 -12.47
C GLY A 121 -7.34 -9.03 -11.76
N ASN A 122 -7.10 -7.81 -11.26
CA ASN A 122 -8.13 -7.03 -10.59
C ASN A 122 -9.20 -6.54 -11.58
N ILE A 123 -10.43 -6.40 -11.10
CA ILE A 123 -11.49 -5.63 -11.78
C ILE A 123 -11.64 -4.31 -11.01
N ILE A 124 -11.33 -3.19 -11.66
CA ILE A 124 -11.37 -1.86 -11.06
C ILE A 124 -12.43 -1.04 -11.77
N VAL A 125 -13.49 -0.68 -11.05
CA VAL A 125 -14.64 0.04 -11.58
C VAL A 125 -14.79 1.37 -10.84
N GLY A 126 -14.79 2.47 -11.59
CA GLY A 126 -14.83 3.82 -11.03
C GLY A 126 -16.16 4.18 -10.37
N GLN A 127 -17.26 3.60 -10.86
CA GLN A 127 -18.62 3.87 -10.41
C GLN A 127 -19.34 2.56 -10.11
N THR A 128 -20.02 1.97 -11.09
CA THR A 128 -20.92 0.82 -10.86
C THR A 128 -20.54 -0.43 -11.65
N LEU A 129 -20.66 -1.57 -10.98
CA LEU A 129 -20.55 -2.91 -11.57
C LEU A 129 -21.92 -3.59 -11.53
N ALA A 130 -22.61 -3.67 -12.67
CA ALA A 130 -23.85 -4.41 -12.81
C ALA A 130 -23.57 -5.81 -13.37
N THR A 131 -24.01 -6.86 -12.67
CA THR A 131 -23.88 -8.24 -13.14
C THR A 131 -25.14 -9.08 -12.98
N GLU A 132 -25.57 -9.74 -14.06
CA GLU A 132 -26.78 -10.57 -14.06
C GLU A 132 -26.51 -12.05 -13.72
N GLU A 133 -25.29 -12.55 -13.95
CA GLU A 133 -24.93 -13.94 -13.67
C GLU A 133 -23.67 -14.07 -12.80
N LEU A 134 -22.53 -13.51 -13.22
CA LEU A 134 -21.26 -13.70 -12.50
C LEU A 134 -20.24 -12.60 -12.76
N ALA A 135 -19.73 -11.96 -11.71
CA ALA A 135 -18.47 -11.23 -11.73
C ALA A 135 -17.39 -11.99 -10.99
N PHE A 136 -16.33 -12.40 -11.69
CA PHE A 136 -15.24 -13.20 -11.14
C PHE A 136 -13.88 -12.55 -11.36
N SER A 137 -13.06 -12.50 -10.30
CA SER A 137 -11.66 -12.12 -10.35
C SER A 137 -10.82 -13.10 -9.54
N GLU A 138 -9.69 -13.54 -10.08
CA GLU A 138 -8.67 -14.30 -9.30
C GLU A 138 -7.96 -13.42 -8.26
N GLN A 139 -8.12 -12.08 -8.34
CA GLN A 139 -7.58 -11.10 -7.41
C GLN A 139 -8.71 -10.34 -6.70
N ASN A 140 -8.82 -9.02 -6.88
CA ASN A 140 -9.76 -8.17 -6.16
C ASN A 140 -10.73 -7.48 -7.12
N ILE A 141 -11.92 -7.20 -6.60
CA ILE A 141 -12.91 -6.34 -7.25
C ILE A 141 -13.02 -5.04 -6.44
N LEU A 142 -12.78 -3.91 -7.10
CA LEU A 142 -12.87 -2.57 -6.51
C LEU A 142 -13.94 -1.79 -7.24
N CYS A 143 -14.94 -1.27 -6.53
CA CYS A 143 -16.02 -0.46 -7.09
C CYS A 143 -16.09 0.89 -6.36
N GLY A 144 -16.05 1.99 -7.11
CA GLY A 144 -16.06 3.34 -6.53
C GLY A 144 -17.43 3.81 -6.03
N GLU A 145 -18.51 3.12 -6.38
CA GLU A 145 -19.86 3.29 -5.83
C GLU A 145 -20.34 1.93 -5.30
N THR A 146 -21.20 1.21 -6.03
CA THR A 146 -21.72 -0.12 -5.65
C THR A 146 -21.60 -1.15 -6.78
N ALA A 147 -21.73 -2.43 -6.41
CA ALA A 147 -21.99 -3.51 -7.34
C ALA A 147 -23.41 -4.05 -7.11
N TYR A 148 -24.15 -4.29 -8.19
CA TYR A 148 -25.57 -4.67 -8.13
C TYR A 148 -25.97 -5.67 -9.22
N GLY A 149 -27.13 -6.32 -9.02
CA GLY A 149 -27.74 -7.22 -10.00
C GLY A 149 -28.12 -8.59 -9.44
N ALA A 150 -28.63 -9.45 -10.32
CA ALA A 150 -29.13 -10.77 -9.95
C ALA A 150 -28.04 -11.86 -9.86
N GLY A 151 -26.80 -11.54 -10.24
CA GLY A 151 -25.69 -12.48 -10.34
C GLY A 151 -24.97 -12.77 -9.03
N GLN A 152 -23.82 -13.43 -9.15
CA GLN A 152 -22.86 -13.64 -8.05
C GLN A 152 -21.59 -12.82 -8.26
N ILE A 153 -20.95 -12.40 -7.17
CA ILE A 153 -19.65 -11.74 -7.20
C ILE A 153 -18.63 -12.58 -6.45
N SER A 154 -17.48 -12.84 -7.08
CA SER A 154 -16.46 -13.73 -6.57
C SER A 154 -15.06 -13.19 -6.80
N ALA A 155 -14.35 -12.90 -5.71
CA ALA A 155 -12.97 -12.44 -5.70
C ALA A 155 -12.32 -12.68 -4.33
N ASN A 156 -11.00 -12.52 -4.21
CA ASN A 156 -10.31 -12.57 -2.91
C ASN A 156 -10.79 -11.46 -1.97
N SER A 157 -11.10 -10.29 -2.53
CA SER A 157 -11.71 -9.19 -1.80
C SER A 157 -12.58 -8.36 -2.74
N ILE A 158 -13.71 -7.92 -2.21
CA ILE A 158 -14.67 -7.06 -2.90
C ILE A 158 -14.78 -5.81 -2.05
N ILE A 159 -14.40 -4.67 -2.60
CA ILE A 159 -14.45 -3.38 -1.92
C ILE A 159 -15.36 -2.47 -2.74
N THR A 160 -16.48 -2.11 -2.15
CA THR A 160 -17.41 -1.11 -2.67
C THR A 160 -17.41 0.09 -1.73
N VAL A 161 -17.73 1.27 -2.27
CA VAL A 161 -17.89 2.46 -1.44
C VAL A 161 -19.27 2.45 -0.78
N GLU A 162 -20.31 2.03 -1.50
CA GLU A 162 -21.66 1.87 -0.98
C GLU A 162 -21.94 0.40 -0.65
N GLU A 163 -23.06 0.14 0.06
CA GLU A 163 -23.50 -1.23 0.32
C GLU A 163 -23.73 -1.99 -0.99
N LEU A 164 -23.32 -3.25 -1.01
CA LEU A 164 -23.45 -4.15 -2.14
C LEU A 164 -24.94 -4.48 -2.36
N ASP A 165 -25.48 -4.16 -3.53
CA ASP A 165 -26.91 -4.22 -3.84
C ASP A 165 -27.23 -5.38 -4.80
N MET A 166 -26.83 -6.59 -4.39
CA MET A 166 -27.14 -7.81 -5.14
C MET A 166 -28.48 -8.39 -4.68
N ASP A 167 -29.25 -8.99 -5.60
CA ASP A 167 -30.60 -9.51 -5.30
C ASP A 167 -30.61 -10.56 -4.18
N ASP A 168 -29.56 -11.40 -4.10
CA ASP A 168 -29.36 -12.41 -3.05
C ASP A 168 -28.55 -11.87 -1.85
N GLY A 169 -28.27 -10.57 -1.79
CA GLY A 169 -27.56 -9.91 -0.68
C GLY A 169 -26.19 -10.52 -0.40
N GLU A 170 -25.91 -10.86 0.86
CA GLU A 170 -24.64 -11.48 1.28
C GLU A 170 -24.41 -12.85 0.62
N ASP A 171 -25.47 -13.60 0.29
CA ASP A 171 -25.36 -14.92 -0.33
C ASP A 171 -24.90 -14.85 -1.81
N ALA A 172 -24.99 -13.67 -2.43
CA ALA A 172 -24.46 -13.40 -3.77
C ALA A 172 -22.92 -13.34 -3.79
N VAL A 173 -22.28 -13.15 -2.63
CA VAL A 173 -20.82 -13.03 -2.52
C VAL A 173 -20.19 -14.41 -2.30
N VAL A 174 -19.51 -14.90 -3.34
CA VAL A 174 -18.81 -16.19 -3.32
C VAL A 174 -17.32 -15.94 -3.20
N GLU A 175 -16.78 -15.95 -2.00
CA GLU A 175 -15.33 -15.90 -1.80
C GLU A 175 -14.68 -17.20 -2.35
N PRO A 176 -13.99 -17.16 -3.51
CA PRO A 176 -13.42 -18.37 -4.12
C PRO A 176 -12.28 -18.96 -3.28
N ASN A 177 -11.70 -18.13 -2.41
CA ASN A 177 -10.67 -18.48 -1.44
C ASN A 177 -11.12 -18.21 0.01
N LYS A 178 -12.42 -18.39 0.32
CA LYS A 178 -12.96 -18.19 1.67
C LYS A 178 -12.13 -18.92 2.72
N ILE A 179 -11.27 -18.20 3.43
CA ILE A 179 -10.69 -18.71 4.66
C ILE A 179 -11.80 -18.54 5.69
N VAL A 180 -12.62 -19.58 5.86
CA VAL A 180 -13.64 -19.60 6.92
C VAL A 180 -12.90 -19.63 8.25
N PHE A 181 -12.76 -18.45 8.86
CA PHE A 181 -12.29 -18.34 10.22
C PHE A 181 -13.46 -18.63 11.16
N GLU A 182 -13.64 -19.91 11.49
CA GLU A 182 -14.41 -20.29 12.69
C GLU A 182 -13.62 -19.88 13.93
N GLY A 183 -13.59 -18.57 14.19
CA GLY A 183 -13.10 -18.01 15.43
C GLY A 183 -14.01 -18.44 16.56
N LYS A 184 -13.73 -19.59 17.17
CA LYS A 184 -14.22 -19.87 18.52
C LYS A 184 -13.67 -18.75 19.39
N LYS A 185 -14.52 -17.77 19.72
CA LYS A 185 -14.30 -16.82 20.82
C LYS A 185 -14.16 -17.62 22.11
N SER A 186 -12.97 -18.14 22.33
CA SER A 186 -12.58 -18.65 23.63
C SER A 186 -12.05 -17.46 24.40
N GLU A 187 -12.79 -17.05 25.42
CA GLU A 187 -12.26 -16.29 26.55
C GLU A 187 -11.10 -17.11 27.18
N ARG A 188 -9.90 -17.05 26.59
CA ARG A 188 -8.73 -17.74 27.15
C ARG A 188 -7.98 -16.75 28.04
N ASN A 189 -7.84 -17.12 29.31
CA ASN A 189 -6.93 -16.48 30.25
C ASN A 189 -5.48 -16.72 29.77
N PHE A 190 -4.89 -15.73 29.08
CA PHE A 190 -3.51 -15.78 28.58
C PHE A 190 -2.49 -15.51 29.70
N ASP A 191 -2.46 -16.37 30.74
CA ASP A 191 -1.40 -16.34 31.76
C ASP A 191 -0.15 -17.19 31.36
N TYR A 192 -0.17 -17.77 30.14
CA TYR A 192 0.85 -18.69 29.62
C TYR A 192 2.18 -18.03 29.26
N GLY A 193 2.18 -16.75 28.88
CA GLY A 193 3.38 -16.03 28.41
C GLY A 193 4.41 -15.78 29.52
N LYS A 194 4.00 -15.72 30.79
CA LYS A 194 4.86 -15.31 31.91
C LYS A 194 6.16 -16.09 32.04
N LYS A 195 6.15 -17.40 31.76
CA LYS A 195 7.36 -18.25 31.84
C LYS A 195 8.43 -17.90 30.79
N TYR A 196 8.05 -17.19 29.73
CA TYR A 196 8.93 -16.83 28.60
C TYR A 196 9.46 -15.40 28.69
N ILE A 197 8.79 -14.53 29.46
CA ILE A 197 9.09 -13.09 29.54
C ILE A 197 10.51 -12.83 30.07
N ASP A 198 10.88 -13.44 31.19
CA ASP A 198 12.16 -13.17 31.86
C ASP A 198 13.40 -13.45 30.99
N LYS A 199 13.27 -14.39 30.05
CA LYS A 199 14.34 -14.76 29.10
C LYS A 199 14.16 -14.13 27.72
N ASN A 200 13.08 -13.38 27.51
CA ASN A 200 12.65 -12.89 26.21
C ASN A 200 12.56 -14.02 25.14
N ASP A 201 12.10 -15.21 25.54
CA ASP A 201 12.06 -16.41 24.70
C ASP A 201 10.77 -16.47 23.90
N TYR A 202 10.62 -15.53 22.96
CA TYR A 202 9.43 -15.45 22.10
C TYR A 202 9.32 -16.65 21.15
N GLU A 203 10.43 -17.35 20.84
CA GLU A 203 10.43 -18.54 19.99
C GLU A 203 9.78 -19.76 20.67
N ALA A 204 10.15 -20.01 21.93
CA ALA A 204 9.48 -21.04 22.72
C ALA A 204 8.01 -20.68 22.98
N TYR A 205 7.73 -19.39 23.22
CA TYR A 205 6.36 -18.91 23.34
C TYR A 205 5.51 -19.19 22.09
N PHE A 206 6.02 -18.87 20.90
CA PHE A 206 5.30 -19.14 19.65
C PHE A 206 5.12 -20.62 19.39
N THR A 207 6.07 -21.47 19.79
CA THR A 207 5.95 -22.92 19.64
C THR A 207 4.79 -23.46 20.47
N ASP A 208 4.64 -22.99 21.72
CA ASP A 208 3.51 -23.33 22.57
C ASP A 208 2.20 -22.76 22.03
N LEU A 209 2.21 -21.48 21.62
CA LEU A 209 1.04 -20.76 21.14
C LEU A 209 0.49 -21.38 19.85
N TRP A 210 1.38 -21.83 18.95
CA TRP A 210 1.01 -22.46 17.68
C TRP A 210 0.06 -23.67 17.86
N ALA A 211 0.30 -24.49 18.88
CA ALA A 211 -0.47 -25.72 19.11
C ALA A 211 -1.92 -25.46 19.53
N GLU A 212 -2.24 -24.23 19.96
CA GLU A 212 -3.53 -23.88 20.56
C GLU A 212 -4.35 -22.89 19.70
N CYS A 213 -3.80 -22.45 18.57
CA CYS A 213 -4.29 -21.31 17.79
C CYS A 213 -4.96 -21.74 16.47
N ASP A 214 -5.95 -20.94 16.05
CA ASP A 214 -6.60 -21.08 14.73
C ASP A 214 -5.69 -20.59 13.60
N ASP A 215 -6.14 -20.77 12.36
CA ASP A 215 -5.36 -20.44 11.17
C ASP A 215 -5.05 -18.92 11.08
N VAL A 216 -5.94 -18.04 11.57
CA VAL A 216 -5.69 -16.59 11.65
C VAL A 216 -4.48 -16.33 12.53
N MET A 217 -4.49 -16.93 13.71
CA MET A 217 -3.49 -16.67 14.71
C MET A 217 -2.16 -17.34 14.35
N GLN A 218 -2.19 -18.50 13.69
CA GLN A 218 -1.01 -19.10 13.07
C GLN A 218 -0.38 -18.17 12.02
N TYR A 219 -1.18 -17.57 11.14
CA TYR A 219 -0.71 -16.58 10.18
C TYR A 219 -0.02 -15.39 10.88
N ASN A 220 -0.67 -14.82 11.91
CA ASN A 220 -0.09 -13.75 12.71
C ASN A 220 1.22 -14.17 13.39
N ILE A 221 1.29 -15.40 13.93
CA ILE A 221 2.52 -15.92 14.55
C ILE A 221 3.68 -15.98 13.55
N VAL A 222 3.45 -16.42 12.31
CA VAL A 222 4.50 -16.41 11.26
C VAL A 222 5.01 -15.00 11.02
N ARG A 223 4.10 -14.04 10.83
CA ARG A 223 4.44 -12.62 10.61
C ARG A 223 5.18 -12.02 11.82
N TRP A 224 4.69 -12.25 13.03
CA TRP A 224 5.28 -11.74 14.26
C TRP A 224 6.65 -12.35 14.55
N ARG A 225 6.83 -13.65 14.31
CA ARG A 225 8.13 -14.34 14.43
C ARG A 225 9.18 -13.70 13.53
N ARG A 226 8.84 -13.47 12.26
CA ARG A 226 9.74 -12.78 11.32
C ARG A 226 10.10 -11.40 11.82
N ALA A 227 9.10 -10.61 12.23
CA ALA A 227 9.31 -9.26 12.72
C ALA A 227 10.22 -9.23 13.96
N LEU A 228 9.94 -10.04 14.99
CA LEU A 228 10.75 -10.08 16.23
C LEU A 228 12.19 -10.51 15.97
N SER A 229 12.41 -11.52 15.11
CA SER A 229 13.76 -11.94 14.70
C SER A 229 14.53 -10.81 14.02
N GLU A 230 13.92 -10.10 13.08
CA GLU A 230 14.57 -8.98 12.38
C GLU A 230 14.84 -7.79 13.32
N VAL A 231 13.85 -7.42 14.15
CA VAL A 231 14.01 -6.37 15.16
C VAL A 231 15.15 -6.70 16.12
N GLU A 232 15.25 -7.94 16.59
CA GLU A 232 16.32 -8.35 17.49
C GLU A 232 17.71 -8.18 16.86
N LYS A 233 17.88 -8.54 15.59
CA LYS A 233 19.13 -8.32 14.84
C LYS A 233 19.47 -6.83 14.72
N ILE A 234 18.48 -6.01 14.38
CA ILE A 234 18.63 -4.56 14.20
C ILE A 234 18.98 -3.88 15.53
N VAL A 235 18.26 -4.22 16.61
CA VAL A 235 18.45 -3.60 17.93
C VAL A 235 19.78 -4.02 18.57
N LYS A 236 20.29 -5.23 18.29
CA LYS A 236 21.65 -5.65 18.69
C LYS A 236 22.76 -4.94 17.90
N GLY A 237 22.44 -4.31 16.77
CA GLY A 237 23.36 -3.51 15.98
C GLY A 237 23.85 -2.25 16.70
N LYS A 238 25.05 -1.78 16.32
CA LYS A 238 25.64 -0.52 16.83
C LYS A 238 24.91 0.72 16.31
N GLU A 239 24.36 0.66 15.10
CA GLU A 239 23.63 1.73 14.45
C GLU A 239 22.27 1.17 13.99
N LEU A 240 21.19 1.92 14.18
CA LEU A 240 19.85 1.49 13.78
C LEU A 240 19.64 1.87 12.30
N GLU A 241 20.17 1.07 11.39
CA GLU A 241 19.90 1.24 9.94
C GLU A 241 18.68 0.39 9.55
N CYS A 242 17.48 0.94 9.77
CA CYS A 242 16.21 0.31 9.38
C CYS A 242 15.35 1.29 8.59
N PHE A 243 14.79 0.84 7.47
CA PHE A 243 13.92 1.66 6.61
C PHE A 243 12.58 0.98 6.29
N ASP A 244 12.36 -0.23 6.82
CA ASP A 244 11.12 -0.99 6.64
C ASP A 244 10.08 -0.57 7.68
N LEU A 245 9.10 0.20 7.26
CA LEU A 245 7.99 0.64 8.10
C LEU A 245 6.99 -0.49 8.39
N GLY A 246 6.95 -1.56 7.59
CA GLY A 246 6.15 -2.75 7.88
C GLY A 246 6.60 -3.45 9.17
N LEU A 247 7.90 -3.36 9.48
CA LEU A 247 8.47 -3.84 10.73
C LEU A 247 7.95 -3.02 11.93
N LEU A 248 7.85 -1.69 11.80
CA LEU A 248 7.28 -0.83 12.83
C LEU A 248 5.80 -1.17 13.07
N LEU A 249 5.01 -1.29 12.00
CA LEU A 249 3.58 -1.61 12.08
C LEU A 249 3.37 -2.95 12.81
N THR A 250 4.07 -3.99 12.38
CA THR A 250 3.98 -5.31 13.03
C THR A 250 4.39 -5.25 14.50
N LEU A 251 5.44 -4.50 14.83
CA LEU A 251 5.88 -4.37 16.21
C LEU A 251 4.91 -3.55 17.08
N THR A 252 4.20 -2.58 16.49
CA THR A 252 3.11 -1.85 17.17
C THR A 252 2.01 -2.82 17.57
N GLU A 253 1.52 -3.63 16.64
CA GLU A 253 0.52 -4.66 16.92
C GLU A 253 0.96 -5.59 18.06
N ILE A 254 2.17 -6.14 17.96
CA ILE A 254 2.74 -7.02 19.00
C ILE A 254 2.75 -6.30 20.34
N ASN A 255 3.35 -5.11 20.42
CA ASN A 255 3.52 -4.37 21.66
C ASN A 255 2.20 -4.01 22.36
N PHE A 256 1.14 -3.73 21.60
CA PHE A 256 -0.17 -3.36 22.14
C PHE A 256 -1.17 -4.52 22.17
N SER A 257 -0.76 -5.72 21.74
CA SER A 257 -1.58 -6.91 21.85
C SER A 257 -1.68 -7.44 23.28
N SER A 258 -2.78 -8.11 23.59
CA SER A 258 -2.93 -8.87 24.84
C SER A 258 -1.96 -10.05 24.93
N TYR A 259 -1.51 -10.59 23.78
CA TYR A 259 -0.58 -11.71 23.68
C TYR A 259 0.81 -11.41 24.20
N PHE A 260 1.24 -10.14 24.21
CA PHE A 260 2.57 -9.74 24.65
C PHE A 260 2.58 -8.88 25.92
N LYS A 261 1.51 -8.92 26.70
CA LYS A 261 1.40 -8.16 27.95
C LYS A 261 2.54 -8.50 28.91
N GLY A 262 3.34 -7.49 29.27
CA GLY A 262 4.45 -7.62 30.22
C GLY A 262 5.82 -7.93 29.60
N TRP A 263 5.93 -8.02 28.27
CA TRP A 263 7.24 -8.11 27.60
C TRP A 263 7.90 -6.72 27.48
N ASP A 264 8.55 -6.29 28.55
CA ASP A 264 9.27 -4.99 28.58
C ASP A 264 10.31 -4.87 27.46
N THR A 265 10.94 -5.98 27.07
CA THR A 265 11.93 -6.00 25.98
C THR A 265 11.30 -5.60 24.64
N ILE A 266 10.09 -6.10 24.35
CA ILE A 266 9.37 -5.74 23.11
C ILE A 266 8.97 -4.27 23.15
N SER A 267 8.51 -3.77 24.29
CA SER A 267 8.21 -2.34 24.45
C SER A 267 9.44 -1.45 24.28
N GLN A 268 10.61 -1.89 24.73
CA GLN A 268 11.87 -1.18 24.49
C GLN A 268 12.25 -1.17 23.00
N TRP A 269 12.07 -2.31 22.31
CA TRP A 269 12.32 -2.40 20.87
C TRP A 269 11.39 -1.51 20.07
N TRP A 270 10.09 -1.53 20.39
CA TRP A 270 9.09 -0.66 19.78
C TRP A 270 9.45 0.81 19.95
N ASN A 271 9.73 1.25 21.19
CA ASN A 271 10.12 2.64 21.46
C ASN A 271 11.36 3.07 20.67
N ARG A 272 12.33 2.18 20.48
CA ARG A 272 13.56 2.48 19.73
C ARG A 272 13.29 2.63 18.24
N LEU A 273 12.49 1.74 17.65
CA LEU A 273 12.09 1.84 16.24
C LEU A 273 11.17 3.02 15.99
N PHE A 274 10.18 3.25 16.85
CA PHE A 274 9.28 4.40 16.77
C PHE A 274 10.06 5.71 16.75
N LYS A 275 10.95 5.95 17.71
CA LYS A 275 11.77 7.17 17.75
C LYS A 275 12.63 7.34 16.50
N HIS A 276 13.17 6.26 15.98
CA HIS A 276 13.97 6.28 14.76
C HIS A 276 13.14 6.70 13.54
N PHE A 277 11.99 6.07 13.31
CA PHE A 277 11.13 6.42 12.19
C PHE A 277 10.49 7.79 12.35
N ASP A 278 10.13 8.18 13.57
CA ASP A 278 9.59 9.50 13.87
C ASP A 278 10.63 10.60 13.60
N SER A 279 11.89 10.37 13.98
CA SER A 279 13.02 11.24 13.63
C SER A 279 13.10 11.43 12.11
N ILE A 280 13.13 10.34 11.34
CA ILE A 280 13.18 10.41 9.86
C ILE A 280 11.97 11.16 9.29
N ALA A 281 10.76 10.86 9.76
CA ALA A 281 9.53 11.48 9.27
C ALA A 281 9.53 13.00 9.51
N ASN A 282 10.05 13.44 10.66
CA ASN A 282 10.19 14.84 11.01
C ASN A 282 11.43 15.52 10.40
N GLY A 283 12.22 14.79 9.61
CA GLY A 283 13.43 15.32 8.96
C GLY A 283 14.61 15.51 9.91
N GLU A 284 14.56 14.88 11.07
CA GLU A 284 15.69 14.76 11.98
C GLU A 284 16.56 13.58 11.47
N GLY A 285 17.79 13.86 11.04
CA GLY A 285 18.69 12.87 10.42
C GLY A 285 19.00 11.64 11.29
N LEU A 286 19.76 10.68 10.76
CA LEU A 286 20.18 9.48 11.50
C LEU A 286 21.19 9.82 12.59
N GLY A 287 20.71 10.29 13.73
CA GLY A 287 21.52 10.60 14.89
C GLY A 287 21.80 9.34 15.69
N VAL A 288 22.88 8.63 15.37
CA VAL A 288 23.50 7.76 16.37
C VAL A 288 23.98 8.68 17.49
N GLU A 289 23.33 8.62 18.66
CA GLU A 289 23.77 9.32 19.85
C GLU A 289 25.20 8.87 20.20
N LYS A 290 26.19 9.59 19.70
CA LYS A 290 27.53 9.46 20.24
C LYS A 290 27.49 10.16 21.59
N LYS A 291 27.48 9.35 22.66
CA LYS A 291 27.61 9.84 24.04
C LYS A 291 28.75 10.87 24.08
N ILE A 292 28.41 12.06 24.55
CA ILE A 292 29.34 13.17 24.66
C ILE A 292 30.22 12.96 25.90
N SER A 293 31.50 13.25 25.78
CA SER A 293 32.43 13.34 26.92
C SER A 293 32.65 14.79 27.31
N MET A 294 33.25 15.03 28.48
CA MET A 294 33.59 16.40 28.89
C MET A 294 34.50 17.12 27.89
N ALA A 295 35.35 16.39 27.17
CA ALA A 295 36.28 16.94 26.19
C ALA A 295 35.59 17.41 24.90
N ASP A 296 34.36 16.96 24.65
CA ASP A 296 33.62 17.27 23.43
C ASP A 296 32.86 18.60 23.53
N PHE A 297 32.70 19.20 24.71
CA PHE A 297 32.09 20.52 24.90
C PHE A 297 33.05 21.66 24.49
N THR A 298 33.42 21.69 23.22
CA THR A 298 34.28 22.72 22.62
C THR A 298 33.45 23.83 21.98
N ILE A 299 33.97 25.06 21.95
CA ILE A 299 33.27 26.21 21.35
C ILE A 299 32.89 25.90 19.90
N ASN A 300 31.65 26.25 19.54
CA ASN A 300 30.98 25.97 18.27
C ASN A 300 30.61 24.49 18.02
N GLN A 301 30.93 23.56 18.92
CA GLN A 301 30.44 22.19 18.81
C GLN A 301 28.92 22.17 18.86
N ARG A 302 28.30 21.47 17.89
CA ARG A 302 26.87 21.20 17.94
C ARG A 302 26.57 20.01 18.84
N VAL A 303 25.57 20.20 19.69
CA VAL A 303 25.12 19.24 20.68
C VAL A 303 23.60 19.19 20.71
N ARG A 304 23.02 18.02 20.98
CA ARG A 304 21.57 17.81 21.09
C ARG A 304 21.21 17.49 22.54
N HIS A 305 20.12 18.06 23.04
CA HIS A 305 19.56 17.79 24.37
C HIS A 305 18.09 17.38 24.26
N ASP A 306 17.69 16.29 24.92
CA ASP A 306 16.35 15.72 24.82
C ASP A 306 15.22 16.73 25.08
N LYS A 307 15.41 17.63 26.07
CA LYS A 307 14.42 18.65 26.44
C LYS A 307 14.49 19.95 25.63
N TYR A 308 15.67 20.33 25.15
CA TYR A 308 15.92 21.69 24.65
C TYR A 308 16.25 21.73 23.16
N GLY A 309 16.34 20.57 22.51
CA GLY A 309 16.68 20.44 21.09
C GLY A 309 18.16 20.65 20.83
N THR A 310 18.48 21.15 19.64
CA THR A 310 19.86 21.33 19.17
C THR A 310 20.39 22.72 19.51
N GLY A 311 21.68 22.79 19.83
CA GLY A 311 22.36 24.04 20.10
C GLY A 311 23.85 23.98 19.84
N LYS A 312 24.49 25.14 19.98
CA LYS A 312 25.95 25.31 19.86
C LYS A 312 26.53 25.66 21.21
N VAL A 313 27.61 24.97 21.60
CA VAL A 313 28.41 25.35 22.77
C VAL A 313 29.05 26.71 22.48
N THR A 314 28.71 27.72 23.26
CA THR A 314 29.25 29.09 23.11
C THR A 314 30.43 29.35 24.03
N GLY A 315 30.58 28.55 25.09
CA GLY A 315 31.71 28.65 26.00
C GLY A 315 31.67 27.62 27.12
N THR A 316 32.79 27.47 27.80
CA THR A 316 32.89 26.75 29.07
C THR A 316 33.50 27.66 30.12
N ARG A 317 32.91 27.76 31.31
CA ARG A 317 33.37 28.64 32.39
C ARG A 317 33.36 27.93 33.73
N LYS A 318 34.22 28.36 34.67
CA LYS A 318 34.17 27.89 36.06
C LYS A 318 33.29 28.81 36.89
N ALA A 319 32.31 28.25 37.59
CA ALA A 319 31.47 28.97 38.54
C ALA A 319 31.33 28.13 39.81
N SER A 320 31.60 28.73 40.97
CA SER A 320 31.47 28.06 42.29
C SER A 320 32.22 26.72 42.41
N GLY A 321 33.40 26.60 41.77
CA GLY A 321 34.21 25.38 41.79
C GLY A 321 33.80 24.31 40.75
N GLU A 322 32.71 24.54 40.02
CA GLU A 322 32.19 23.62 39.01
C GLU A 322 32.42 24.15 37.59
N THR A 323 32.55 23.25 36.62
CA THR A 323 32.68 23.63 35.20
C THR A 323 31.30 23.65 34.56
N MET A 324 30.96 24.76 33.92
CA MET A 324 29.69 24.97 33.22
C MET A 324 29.95 25.03 31.72
N ALA A 325 29.07 24.45 30.90
CA ALA A 325 28.98 24.70 29.47
C ALA A 325 27.78 25.61 29.18
N ASP A 326 28.03 26.70 28.45
CA ASP A 326 27.01 27.60 27.94
C ASP A 326 26.62 27.15 26.53
N ILE A 327 25.33 26.90 26.31
CA ILE A 327 24.81 26.35 25.04
C ILE A 327 23.73 27.27 24.53
N MET A 328 23.93 27.82 23.32
CA MET A 328 22.95 28.60 22.60
C MET A 328 22.14 27.67 21.71
N PHE A 329 20.89 27.44 22.09
CA PHE A 329 19.95 26.63 21.31
C PHE A 329 19.47 27.38 20.08
N ASP A 330 19.08 26.66 19.03
CA ASP A 330 18.67 27.23 17.75
C ASP A 330 17.47 28.20 17.89
N GLY A 331 16.67 28.06 18.95
CA GLY A 331 15.62 29.02 19.34
C GLY A 331 16.14 30.34 19.94
N GLY A 332 17.45 30.60 19.92
CA GLY A 332 18.09 31.85 20.36
C GLY A 332 18.32 31.97 21.88
N LYS A 333 17.95 30.96 22.67
CA LYS A 333 18.14 30.95 24.12
C LYS A 333 19.46 30.31 24.52
N THR A 334 20.23 30.98 25.37
CA THR A 334 21.44 30.41 25.98
C THR A 334 21.15 29.86 27.37
N ILE A 335 21.56 28.62 27.64
CA ILE A 335 21.41 27.96 28.95
C ILE A 335 22.76 27.39 29.38
N SER A 336 23.12 27.58 30.66
CA SER A 336 24.32 27.02 31.27
C SER A 336 24.03 25.69 31.95
N PHE A 337 24.84 24.66 31.67
CA PHE A 337 24.74 23.33 32.30
C PHE A 337 26.03 22.97 33.03
N LYS A 338 25.93 22.33 34.20
CA LYS A 338 27.11 21.72 34.86
C LYS A 338 27.63 20.59 33.98
N LEU A 339 28.93 20.58 33.67
CA LEU A 339 29.51 19.70 32.64
C LEU A 339 29.40 18.20 32.97
N ASP A 340 29.56 17.85 34.25
CA ASP A 340 29.42 16.51 34.82
C ASP A 340 27.98 15.97 34.77
N ILE A 341 27.01 16.88 34.74
CA ILE A 341 25.60 16.58 34.53
C ILE A 341 25.29 16.58 33.04
N ALA A 342 25.83 17.53 32.27
CA ALA A 342 25.58 17.70 30.84
C ALA A 342 25.94 16.45 30.03
N ILE A 343 27.04 15.76 30.35
CA ILE A 343 27.41 14.50 29.67
C ILE A 343 26.33 13.40 29.76
N LYS A 344 25.37 13.51 30.67
CA LYS A 344 24.25 12.55 30.82
C LYS A 344 23.05 12.88 29.93
N PHE A 345 22.93 14.12 29.47
CA PHE A 345 21.74 14.65 28.79
C PHE A 345 22.03 15.22 27.40
N PHE A 346 23.28 15.18 26.97
CA PHE A 346 23.70 15.70 25.67
C PHE A 346 24.34 14.59 24.81
N SER A 347 24.15 14.70 23.50
CA SER A 347 24.82 13.89 22.48
C SER A 347 25.47 14.78 21.42
N LEU A 348 26.52 14.27 20.78
CA LEU A 348 27.12 14.93 19.63
C LEU A 348 26.19 14.83 18.42
N GLU A 349 25.92 15.95 17.77
CA GLU A 349 25.27 15.94 16.45
C GLU A 349 26.32 15.45 15.43
N LYS A 350 26.22 14.19 15.02
CA LYS A 350 26.93 13.72 13.82
C LYS A 350 26.21 14.31 12.60
N GLU A 351 26.99 14.80 11.62
CA GLU A 351 26.47 14.98 10.27
C GLU A 351 25.92 13.63 9.79
N SER A 352 24.61 13.58 9.59
CA SER A 352 23.94 12.42 9.02
C SER A 352 24.58 12.12 7.66
N LYS A 353 24.81 10.83 7.37
CA LYS A 353 25.27 10.38 6.04
C LYS A 353 24.28 10.74 4.93
N TYR A 354 23.03 11.01 5.31
CA TYR A 354 21.91 11.27 4.42
C TYR A 354 21.23 12.60 4.75
N THR A 355 20.75 13.29 3.73
CA THR A 355 19.82 14.41 3.93
C THR A 355 18.46 13.90 4.44
N PRO A 356 17.63 14.77 5.06
CA PRO A 356 16.26 14.42 5.43
C PRO A 356 15.44 13.84 4.28
N GLU A 357 15.61 14.38 3.07
CA GLU A 357 14.92 13.93 1.86
C GLU A 357 15.38 12.53 1.45
N GLU A 358 16.70 12.29 1.41
CA GLU A 358 17.27 10.98 1.10
C GLU A 358 16.83 9.89 2.09
N LEU A 359 16.63 10.25 3.36
CA LEU A 359 16.11 9.32 4.36
C LEU A 359 14.64 8.97 4.12
N LYS A 360 13.81 9.96 3.75
CA LYS A 360 12.39 9.73 3.43
C LYS A 360 12.23 8.85 2.20
N GLU A 361 13.04 9.07 1.16
CA GLU A 361 13.03 8.25 -0.06
C GLU A 361 13.42 6.79 0.18
N LYS A 362 14.16 6.51 1.26
CA LYS A 362 14.54 5.15 1.64
C LYS A 362 13.45 4.39 2.37
N LEU A 363 12.45 5.08 2.94
CA LEU A 363 11.37 4.42 3.69
C LEU A 363 10.52 3.58 2.74
N PHE A 364 10.22 2.35 3.14
CA PHE A 364 9.37 1.46 2.36
C PHE A 364 8.48 0.61 3.26
N ILE A 365 7.41 0.08 2.65
CA ILE A 365 6.61 -1.01 3.18
C ILE A 365 6.58 -2.09 2.09
N ALA A 366 6.97 -3.31 2.46
CA ALA A 366 7.05 -4.45 1.55
C ALA A 366 6.27 -5.65 2.12
N PRO A 367 4.92 -5.62 2.04
CA PRO A 367 4.12 -6.78 2.45
C PRO A 367 4.46 -7.95 1.53
N ILE A 368 4.55 -9.16 2.10
CA ILE A 368 4.86 -10.37 1.33
C ILE A 368 3.65 -10.87 0.55
N GLU A 369 2.46 -10.63 1.09
CA GLU A 369 1.19 -11.01 0.49
C GLU A 369 0.08 -10.02 0.87
N TYR A 370 -1.07 -10.14 0.20
CA TYR A 370 -2.20 -9.24 0.39
C TYR A 370 -2.73 -9.25 1.83
N GLY A 371 -2.78 -10.43 2.48
CA GLY A 371 -3.18 -10.54 3.88
C GLY A 371 -2.29 -9.73 4.84
N GLU A 372 -0.99 -9.59 4.53
CA GLU A 372 -0.08 -8.76 5.33
C GLU A 372 -0.32 -7.27 5.11
N TRP A 373 -0.66 -6.88 3.88
CA TRP A 373 -1.06 -5.51 3.58
C TRP A 373 -2.37 -5.13 4.29
N LEU A 374 -3.38 -6.01 4.30
CA LEU A 374 -4.61 -5.80 5.08
C LEU A 374 -4.33 -5.70 6.58
N ALA A 375 -3.43 -6.53 7.10
CA ALA A 375 -3.02 -6.44 8.50
C ALA A 375 -2.38 -5.06 8.80
N PHE A 376 -1.56 -4.53 7.90
CA PHE A 376 -0.97 -3.19 8.04
C PHE A 376 -2.00 -2.07 8.04
N LEU A 377 -3.03 -2.16 7.18
CA LEU A 377 -4.14 -1.21 7.20
C LEU A 377 -4.93 -1.28 8.51
N SER A 378 -5.25 -2.49 8.99
CA SER A 378 -5.94 -2.68 10.26
C SER A 378 -5.14 -2.14 11.45
N ILE A 379 -3.81 -2.32 11.44
CA ILE A 379 -2.91 -1.73 12.44
C ILE A 379 -2.95 -0.22 12.39
N MET A 380 -2.93 0.38 11.19
CA MET A 380 -3.05 1.82 11.04
C MET A 380 -4.38 2.33 11.59
N GLU A 381 -5.49 1.69 11.26
CA GLU A 381 -6.81 2.05 11.78
C GLU A 381 -6.88 1.97 13.32
N MET A 382 -6.34 0.90 13.91
CA MET A 382 -6.38 0.69 15.37
C MET A 382 -5.42 1.58 16.15
N TYR A 383 -4.28 1.95 15.57
CA TYR A 383 -3.15 2.54 16.31
C TYR A 383 -2.63 3.85 15.70
N ASP A 384 -3.36 4.51 14.81
CA ASP A 384 -2.98 5.78 14.18
C ASP A 384 -2.53 6.84 15.20
N HIS A 385 -3.26 6.98 16.30
CA HIS A 385 -3.06 7.95 17.37
C HIS A 385 -1.71 7.77 18.10
N MET A 386 -1.06 6.62 17.92
CA MET A 386 0.25 6.33 18.49
C MET A 386 1.40 6.95 17.69
N TYR A 387 1.16 7.33 16.43
CA TYR A 387 2.18 7.91 15.56
C TYR A 387 2.07 9.43 15.46
N SER A 388 3.19 10.09 15.16
CA SER A 388 3.14 11.52 14.86
C SER A 388 2.40 11.78 13.53
N PRO A 389 1.83 12.97 13.32
CA PRO A 389 1.13 13.30 12.08
C PRO A 389 1.97 13.08 10.82
N ASN A 390 3.27 13.37 10.88
CA ASN A 390 4.18 13.19 9.74
C ASN A 390 4.46 11.71 9.45
N LEU A 391 4.65 10.91 10.50
CA LEU A 391 4.87 9.47 10.35
C LEU A 391 3.60 8.78 9.83
N ASN A 392 2.44 9.13 10.37
CA ASN A 392 1.14 8.65 9.88
C ASN A 392 0.94 8.95 8.40
N LYS A 393 1.22 10.19 7.98
CA LYS A 393 1.10 10.57 6.57
C LYS A 393 1.97 9.69 5.67
N ILE A 394 3.22 9.46 6.05
CA ILE A 394 4.15 8.60 5.28
C ILE A 394 3.66 7.16 5.23
N LEU A 395 3.18 6.61 6.36
CA LEU A 395 2.61 5.26 6.42
C LEU A 395 1.42 5.11 5.47
N ASN A 396 0.48 6.05 5.50
CA ASN A 396 -0.68 6.06 4.61
C ASN A 396 -0.27 6.20 3.13
N ASP A 397 0.62 7.15 2.81
CA ASP A 397 1.14 7.33 1.44
C ASP A 397 1.78 6.04 0.89
N LEU A 398 2.56 5.33 1.72
CA LEU A 398 3.21 4.08 1.33
C LEU A 398 2.24 2.90 1.22
N LEU A 399 1.22 2.80 2.09
CA LEU A 399 0.25 1.71 2.02
C LEU A 399 -0.71 1.87 0.84
N TYR A 400 -1.20 3.09 0.57
CA TYR A 400 -2.16 3.35 -0.49
C TYR A 400 -1.53 3.40 -1.89
N SER A 401 -0.29 3.87 -2.01
CA SER A 401 0.42 3.86 -3.29
C SER A 401 0.60 2.45 -3.85
N LYS A 402 0.61 1.41 -3.01
CA LYS A 402 0.70 0.00 -3.44
C LYS A 402 -0.52 -0.49 -4.21
N ILE A 403 -1.69 0.09 -3.95
CA ILE A 403 -2.93 -0.19 -4.69
C ILE A 403 -3.22 0.88 -5.75
N GLY A 404 -2.22 1.70 -6.10
CA GLY A 404 -2.35 2.74 -7.13
C GLY A 404 -3.17 3.96 -6.70
N LEU A 405 -3.52 4.06 -5.42
CA LEU A 405 -4.31 5.16 -4.88
C LEU A 405 -3.41 6.23 -4.25
N LYS A 406 -3.84 7.50 -4.34
CA LYS A 406 -3.23 8.61 -3.61
C LYS A 406 -3.97 8.79 -2.30
N THR A 407 -3.26 8.98 -1.20
CA THR A 407 -3.86 9.23 0.13
C THR A 407 -4.89 10.35 0.10
N LYS A 408 -4.57 11.47 -0.57
CA LYS A 408 -5.49 12.60 -0.73
C LYS A 408 -6.83 12.19 -1.37
N PHE A 409 -6.80 11.27 -2.34
CA PHE A 409 -8.02 10.77 -2.98
C PHE A 409 -8.88 9.97 -1.99
N ILE A 410 -8.26 9.14 -1.15
CA ILE A 410 -8.97 8.36 -0.12
C ILE A 410 -9.51 9.27 0.98
N GLU A 411 -8.69 10.20 1.50
CA GLU A 411 -9.11 11.18 2.52
C GLU A 411 -10.28 12.04 2.05
N GLU A 412 -10.27 12.48 0.78
CA GLU A 412 -11.38 13.21 0.17
C GLU A 412 -12.65 12.35 0.14
N ARG A 413 -12.55 11.07 -0.23
CA ARG A 413 -13.72 10.16 -0.27
C ARG A 413 -14.29 9.84 1.10
N ILE A 414 -13.44 9.56 2.09
CA ILE A 414 -13.87 9.34 3.48
C ILE A 414 -14.61 10.59 3.99
N LYS A 415 -14.09 11.78 3.68
CA LYS A 415 -14.72 13.05 4.09
C LYS A 415 -16.03 13.32 3.36
N ASP A 416 -16.07 13.10 2.05
CA ASP A 416 -17.27 13.32 1.22
C ASP A 416 -18.41 12.36 1.62
N ASN A 417 -18.07 11.16 2.09
CA ASN A 417 -19.01 10.15 2.57
C ASN A 417 -19.38 10.27 4.06
N GLY A 418 -18.75 11.20 4.80
CA GLY A 418 -19.02 11.38 6.23
C GLY A 418 -18.49 10.27 7.13
N TRP A 419 -17.58 9.42 6.66
CA TRP A 419 -17.02 8.28 7.41
C TRP A 419 -15.97 8.65 8.46
N ASN A 420 -15.79 9.94 8.73
CA ASN A 420 -14.92 10.44 9.80
C ASN A 420 -15.66 10.56 11.16
N GLU A 421 -16.96 10.23 11.21
CA GLU A 421 -17.82 10.20 12.41
C GLU A 421 -18.18 8.77 12.78
#